data_AF-A0A9D7E185-F1
#
_entry.id   AF-A0A9D7E185-F1
#
_cell.length_a   1.000
_cell.length_b   1.000
_cell.length_c   1.000
_cell.angle_alpha   90.00
_cell.angle_beta   90.00
_cell.angle_gamma   90.00
#
_symmetry.space_group_name_H-M   'P 1'
#
loop_
_entity.id
_entity.type
_entity.pdbx_description
1 polymer ?
#
loop_
_entity_poly.entity_id
_entity_poly.type
_entity_poly.pdbx_seq_one_letter_code
_entity_poly.pdbx_strand_id
1 'polypeptide(L)'
;MAVLSDTVLKSVVKNYIEMNRPRNKAEFTWFVEQESLESAVRAAALGSFSGAKRPRQARRGTEAAFKQAEEILVQRLEALQTAKTFDAVLETVERAVLPIPGLNDLYAYEVAMRIGAYLNFWPKHVYLFTGTRNGAKQLGIVTKKRLLLFNTIPEPLLALEPYEVEEALSNFKQLITEPDPAPVASFNRSGE
;
A
#
# COMPACT_ATOMS: atom_id res chain seq x y z
N MET A 1 -15.13 12.65 17.60
CA MET A 1 -14.44 11.39 17.20
C MET A 1 -13.32 11.17 18.19
N ALA A 2 -13.29 10.01 18.85
CA ALA A 2 -12.18 9.67 19.73
C ALA A 2 -10.95 9.37 18.87
N VAL A 3 -9.86 10.13 19.07
CA VAL A 3 -8.55 9.81 18.51
C VAL A 3 -8.09 8.51 19.17
N LEU A 4 -7.70 7.51 18.38
CA LEU A 4 -7.19 6.26 18.94
C LEU A 4 -5.95 6.52 19.78
N SER A 5 -5.80 5.77 20.88
CA SER A 5 -4.65 5.92 21.76
C SER A 5 -3.36 5.47 21.06
N ASP A 6 -2.25 6.06 21.50
CA ASP A 6 -0.89 5.71 21.06
C ASP A 6 -0.60 4.19 21.19
N THR A 7 -1.14 3.56 22.24
CA THR A 7 -1.06 2.11 22.45
C THR A 7 -1.70 1.30 21.31
N VAL A 8 -2.89 1.70 20.83
CA VAL A 8 -3.56 1.01 19.72
C VAL A 8 -2.75 1.16 18.44
N LEU A 9 -2.21 2.36 18.19
CA LEU A 9 -1.38 2.61 17.01
C LEU A 9 -0.09 1.79 17.02
N LYS A 10 0.57 1.67 18.18
CA LYS A 10 1.75 0.80 18.35
C LYS A 10 1.42 -0.67 18.08
N SER A 11 0.26 -1.16 18.52
CA SER A 11 -0.19 -2.52 18.20
C SER A 11 -0.45 -2.73 16.71
N VAL A 12 -1.09 -1.76 16.04
CA VAL A 12 -1.30 -1.80 14.58
C VAL A 12 0.03 -1.86 13.83
N VAL A 13 1.00 -1.03 14.22
CA VAL A 13 2.35 -1.02 13.63
C VAL A 13 3.04 -2.36 13.84
N LYS A 14 3.04 -2.88 15.07
CA LYS A 14 3.62 -4.18 15.39
C LYS A 14 3.00 -5.30 14.53
N ASN A 15 1.67 -5.39 14.50
CA ASN A 15 0.96 -6.41 13.73
C ASN A 15 1.28 -6.29 12.23
N TYR A 16 1.36 -5.07 11.70
CA TYR A 16 1.74 -4.85 10.32
C TYR A 16 3.17 -5.34 10.02
N ILE A 17 4.13 -5.02 10.88
CA ILE A 17 5.53 -5.42 10.74
C ILE A 17 5.66 -6.95 10.78
N GLU A 18 4.92 -7.62 11.65
CA GLU A 18 4.99 -9.08 11.80
C GLU A 18 4.28 -9.81 10.64
N MET A 19 3.12 -9.32 10.20
CA MET A 19 2.25 -10.07 9.28
C MET A 19 2.36 -9.63 7.82
N ASN A 20 2.54 -8.34 7.55
CA ASN A 20 2.46 -7.77 6.20
C ASN A 20 3.83 -7.47 5.61
N ARG A 21 4.75 -6.89 6.39
CA ARG A 21 6.07 -6.49 5.89
C ARG A 21 6.87 -7.63 5.26
N PRO A 22 6.95 -8.85 5.82
CA PRO A 22 7.68 -9.95 5.18
C PRO A 22 7.10 -10.34 3.81
N ARG A 23 5.77 -10.40 3.72
CA ARG A 23 5.05 -10.71 2.46
C ARG A 23 5.30 -9.65 1.40
N ASN A 24 5.21 -8.37 1.76
CA ASN A 24 5.44 -7.27 0.83
C ASN A 24 6.90 -7.19 0.39
N LYS A 25 7.83 -7.44 1.32
CA LYS A 25 9.26 -7.52 0.99
C LYS A 25 9.52 -8.63 -0.03
N ALA A 26 8.93 -9.81 0.16
CA ALA A 26 9.04 -10.90 -0.80
C ALA A 26 8.46 -10.54 -2.19
N GLU A 27 7.29 -9.89 -2.23
CA GLU A 27 6.71 -9.39 -3.49
C GLU A 27 7.65 -8.41 -4.19
N PHE A 28 8.15 -7.38 -3.48
CA PHE A 28 9.04 -6.39 -4.08
C PHE A 28 10.40 -6.96 -4.47
N THR A 29 10.99 -7.85 -3.67
CA THR A 29 12.21 -8.56 -4.04
C THR A 29 12.03 -9.33 -5.36
N TRP A 30 10.91 -10.02 -5.53
CA TRP A 30 10.61 -10.72 -6.78
C TRP A 30 10.56 -9.77 -7.99
N PHE A 31 10.02 -8.56 -7.82
CA PHE A 31 10.04 -7.53 -8.87
C PHE A 31 11.42 -6.95 -9.14
N VAL A 32 12.25 -6.80 -8.12
CA VAL A 32 13.66 -6.37 -8.25
C VAL A 32 14.48 -7.39 -9.04
N GLU A 33 14.20 -8.68 -8.86
CA GLU A 33 14.94 -9.79 -9.47
C GLU A 33 14.54 -10.11 -10.92
N GLN A 34 13.65 -9.32 -11.54
CA GLN A 34 13.25 -9.53 -12.92
C GLN A 34 14.42 -9.33 -13.89
N GLU A 35 14.45 -10.12 -14.96
CA GLU A 35 15.56 -10.10 -15.93
C GLU A 35 15.69 -8.76 -16.67
N SER A 36 14.58 -8.03 -16.81
CA SER A 36 14.52 -6.75 -17.52
C SER A 36 13.38 -5.87 -17.01
N LEU A 37 13.47 -4.57 -17.32
CA LEU A 37 12.38 -3.62 -17.06
C LEU A 37 11.10 -4.06 -17.77
N GLU A 38 11.21 -4.59 -18.99
CA GLU A 38 10.06 -5.11 -19.72
C GLU A 38 9.38 -6.27 -18.98
N SER A 39 10.16 -7.23 -18.47
CA SER A 39 9.62 -8.33 -17.67
C SER A 39 8.90 -7.82 -16.41
N ALA A 40 9.52 -6.87 -15.70
CA ALA A 40 8.92 -6.25 -14.53
C ALA A 40 7.62 -5.51 -14.85
N VAL A 41 7.57 -4.75 -15.95
CA VAL A 41 6.38 -4.03 -16.41
C VAL A 41 5.25 -5.00 -16.77
N ARG A 42 5.56 -6.06 -17.52
CA ARG A 42 4.57 -7.08 -17.90
C ARG A 42 3.97 -7.77 -16.69
N ALA A 43 4.84 -8.23 -15.79
CA ALA A 43 4.41 -8.87 -14.56
C ALA A 43 3.59 -7.92 -13.66
N ALA A 44 3.99 -6.65 -13.57
CA ALA A 44 3.29 -5.64 -12.77
C ALA A 44 1.88 -5.39 -13.30
N ALA A 45 1.73 -5.19 -14.62
CA ALA A 45 0.45 -4.92 -15.27
C ALA A 45 -0.56 -6.07 -15.12
N LEU A 46 -0.07 -7.31 -15.23
CA LEU A 46 -0.88 -8.52 -15.08
C LEU A 46 -1.14 -8.89 -13.61
N GLY A 47 -0.36 -8.32 -12.68
CA GLY A 47 -0.42 -8.70 -11.28
C GLY A 47 0.12 -10.11 -11.02
N SER A 48 1.09 -10.54 -11.81
CA SER A 48 1.73 -11.84 -11.65
C SER A 48 2.91 -11.72 -10.69
N PHE A 49 2.91 -12.51 -9.61
CA PHE A 49 4.07 -12.72 -8.75
C PHE A 49 4.03 -14.13 -8.14
N SER A 50 5.18 -14.67 -7.75
CA SER A 50 5.40 -16.09 -7.43
C SER A 50 4.32 -16.71 -6.52
N GLY A 51 3.37 -17.45 -7.11
CA GLY A 51 2.50 -18.41 -6.42
C GLY A 51 1.43 -17.84 -5.48
N ALA A 52 1.29 -16.52 -5.37
CA ALA A 52 0.30 -15.92 -4.46
C ALA A 52 -1.07 -15.74 -5.13
N LYS A 53 -2.14 -15.76 -4.31
CA LYS A 53 -3.50 -15.45 -4.75
C LYS A 53 -3.51 -14.08 -5.44
N ARG A 54 -4.24 -14.01 -6.57
CA ARG A 54 -4.51 -12.81 -7.39
C ARG A 54 -4.38 -11.50 -6.59
N PRO A 55 -3.55 -10.53 -7.02
CA PRO A 55 -3.35 -9.29 -6.27
C PRO A 55 -4.64 -8.52 -6.10
N ARG A 56 -4.68 -7.61 -5.11
CA ARG A 56 -5.89 -6.87 -4.72
C ARG A 56 -6.52 -6.14 -5.92
N GLN A 57 -5.71 -5.60 -6.82
CA GLN A 57 -6.14 -5.01 -8.09
C GLN A 57 -6.88 -5.97 -9.05
N ALA A 58 -6.59 -7.27 -9.01
CA ALA A 58 -7.20 -8.29 -9.88
C ALA A 58 -8.65 -8.63 -9.49
N ARG A 59 -9.17 -8.06 -8.39
CA ARG A 59 -10.56 -8.21 -7.97
C ARG A 59 -11.54 -7.30 -8.72
N ARG A 60 -11.05 -6.34 -9.51
CA ARG A 60 -11.89 -5.27 -10.11
C ARG A 60 -11.73 -5.08 -11.62
N GLY A 61 -10.59 -5.44 -12.19
CA GLY A 61 -10.37 -5.41 -13.65
C GLY A 61 -10.70 -6.74 -14.32
N THR A 62 -10.92 -6.70 -15.63
CA THR A 62 -11.05 -7.90 -16.46
C THR A 62 -9.69 -8.34 -16.98
N GLU A 63 -9.55 -9.60 -17.37
CA GLU A 63 -8.32 -10.08 -18.01
C GLU A 63 -7.97 -9.27 -19.27
N ALA A 64 -9.00 -8.88 -20.04
CA ALA A 64 -8.83 -8.01 -21.20
C ALA A 64 -8.26 -6.63 -20.83
N ALA A 65 -8.74 -6.03 -19.73
CA ALA A 65 -8.22 -4.75 -19.26
C ALA A 65 -6.74 -4.86 -18.81
N PHE A 66 -6.35 -5.97 -18.18
CA PHE A 66 -4.95 -6.17 -17.76
C PHE A 66 -4.02 -6.41 -18.94
N LYS A 67 -4.43 -7.17 -19.96
CA LYS A 67 -3.67 -7.34 -21.20
C LYS A 67 -3.52 -6.02 -21.95
N GLN A 68 -4.60 -5.24 -22.05
CA GLN A 68 -4.54 -3.91 -22.65
C GLN A 68 -3.58 -2.98 -21.90
N ALA A 69 -3.60 -3.02 -20.55
CA ALA A 69 -2.67 -2.23 -19.74
C ALA A 69 -1.21 -2.67 -19.94
N GLU A 70 -0.95 -3.99 -19.99
CA GLU A 70 0.37 -4.55 -20.30
C GLU A 70 0.90 -4.02 -21.63
N GLU A 71 0.11 -4.15 -22.71
CA GLU A 71 0.50 -3.72 -24.06
C GLU A 71 0.84 -2.23 -24.10
N ILE A 72 0.01 -1.39 -23.48
CA ILE A 72 0.23 0.07 -23.45
C ILE A 72 1.47 0.41 -22.61
N LEU A 73 1.67 -0.23 -21.47
CA LEU A 73 2.81 0.05 -20.59
C LEU A 73 4.14 -0.39 -21.20
N VAL A 74 4.17 -1.49 -21.94
CA VAL A 74 5.36 -1.91 -22.71
C VAL A 74 5.72 -0.86 -23.78
N GLN A 75 4.74 -0.20 -24.38
CA GLN A 75 4.99 0.93 -25.30
C GLN A 75 5.46 2.22 -24.58
N ARG A 76 5.63 2.18 -23.25
CA ARG A 76 6.10 3.30 -22.42
C ARG A 76 7.42 2.97 -21.71
N LEU A 77 8.11 1.90 -22.08
CA LEU A 77 9.38 1.50 -21.46
C LEU A 77 10.41 2.62 -21.43
N GLU A 78 10.56 3.39 -22.51
CA GLU A 78 11.49 4.52 -22.55
C GLU A 78 11.15 5.61 -21.51
N ALA A 79 9.87 5.95 -21.37
CA ALA A 79 9.40 6.91 -20.38
C ALA A 79 9.62 6.40 -18.95
N LEU A 80 9.35 5.12 -18.71
CA LEU A 80 9.59 4.46 -17.41
C LEU A 80 11.08 4.39 -17.08
N GLN A 81 11.93 4.06 -18.06
CA GLN A 81 13.38 3.95 -17.92
C GLN A 81 14.04 5.31 -17.61
N THR A 82 13.48 6.40 -18.14
CA THR A 82 13.99 7.76 -17.95
C THR A 82 13.43 8.45 -16.71
N ALA A 83 12.39 7.89 -16.07
CA ALA A 83 11.84 8.39 -14.82
C ALA A 83 12.92 8.51 -13.72
N LYS A 84 12.78 9.53 -12.86
CA LYS A 84 13.73 9.83 -11.77
C LYS A 84 13.10 9.80 -10.39
N THR A 85 11.79 9.61 -10.32
CA THR A 85 11.02 9.60 -9.08
C THR A 85 9.88 8.62 -9.20
N PHE A 86 9.37 8.17 -8.05
CA PHE A 86 8.16 7.37 -8.00
C PHE A 86 6.97 8.11 -8.61
N ASP A 87 6.84 9.41 -8.34
CA ASP A 87 5.74 10.22 -8.87
C ASP A 87 5.75 10.26 -10.41
N ALA A 88 6.92 10.29 -11.05
CA ALA A 88 7.04 10.21 -12.51
C ALA A 88 6.68 8.83 -13.06
N VAL A 89 7.03 7.75 -12.35
CA VAL A 89 6.58 6.39 -12.68
C VAL A 89 5.06 6.30 -12.58
N LEU A 90 4.49 6.78 -11.47
CA LEU A 90 3.04 6.76 -11.23
C LEU A 90 2.30 7.56 -12.29
N GLU A 91 2.74 8.78 -12.62
CA GLU A 91 2.13 9.59 -13.67
C GLU A 91 2.16 8.89 -15.03
N THR A 92 3.26 8.24 -15.37
CA THR A 92 3.38 7.46 -16.61
C THR A 92 2.37 6.32 -16.64
N VAL A 93 2.24 5.59 -15.53
CA VAL A 93 1.28 4.50 -15.39
C VAL A 93 -0.16 5.02 -15.44
N GLU A 94 -0.49 6.07 -14.70
CA GLU A 94 -1.84 6.67 -14.67
C GLU A 94 -2.32 7.09 -16.06
N ARG A 95 -1.47 7.80 -16.80
CA ARG A 95 -1.78 8.24 -18.18
C ARG A 95 -2.01 7.06 -19.12
N ALA A 96 -1.33 5.93 -18.89
CA ALA A 96 -1.48 4.73 -19.69
C ALA A 96 -2.76 3.95 -19.35
N VAL A 97 -3.08 3.79 -18.06
CA VAL A 97 -4.05 2.78 -17.61
C VAL A 97 -5.41 3.34 -17.19
N LEU A 98 -5.49 4.58 -16.70
CA LEU A 98 -6.77 5.17 -16.29
C LEU A 98 -7.77 5.39 -17.44
N PRO A 99 -7.35 5.56 -18.72
CA PRO A 99 -8.29 5.54 -19.84
C PRO A 99 -8.96 4.18 -20.09
N ILE A 100 -8.43 3.08 -19.52
CA ILE A 100 -8.94 1.71 -19.72
C ILE A 100 -10.11 1.45 -18.76
N PRO A 101 -11.33 1.16 -19.25
CA PRO A 101 -12.47 0.87 -18.40
C PRO A 101 -12.21 -0.29 -17.43
N GLY A 102 -12.54 -0.08 -16.16
CA GLY A 102 -12.36 -1.07 -15.09
C GLY A 102 -11.02 -0.96 -14.35
N LEU A 103 -10.08 -0.15 -14.82
CA LEU A 103 -8.87 0.21 -14.09
C LEU A 103 -9.07 1.53 -13.33
N ASN A 104 -8.37 1.68 -12.20
CA ASN A 104 -8.56 2.82 -11.29
C ASN A 104 -7.23 3.24 -10.66
N ASP A 105 -7.26 4.31 -9.86
CA ASP A 105 -6.06 4.86 -9.21
C ASP A 105 -5.32 3.84 -8.33
N LEU A 106 -6.04 2.91 -7.69
CA LEU A 106 -5.41 1.86 -6.88
C LEU A 106 -4.66 0.86 -7.77
N TYR A 107 -5.24 0.46 -8.90
CA TYR A 107 -4.54 -0.36 -9.90
C TYR A 107 -3.29 0.35 -10.41
N ALA A 108 -3.41 1.62 -10.81
CA ALA A 108 -2.28 2.41 -11.30
C ALA A 108 -1.16 2.52 -10.24
N TYR A 109 -1.52 2.75 -8.98
CA TYR A 109 -0.59 2.81 -7.88
C TYR A 109 0.10 1.47 -7.59
N GLU A 110 -0.66 0.37 -7.54
CA GLU A 110 -0.10 -0.96 -7.33
C GLU A 110 0.86 -1.38 -8.47
N VAL A 111 0.55 -1.03 -9.72
CA VAL A 111 1.46 -1.23 -10.86
C VAL A 111 2.71 -0.36 -10.73
N ALA A 112 2.56 0.92 -10.39
CA ALA A 112 3.67 1.84 -10.19
C ALA A 112 4.58 1.42 -9.04
N MET A 113 4.04 0.85 -7.96
CA MET A 113 4.81 0.28 -6.84
C MET A 113 5.72 -0.86 -7.28
N ARG A 114 5.23 -1.75 -8.15
CA ARG A 114 6.00 -2.91 -8.64
C ARG A 114 7.08 -2.50 -9.64
N ILE A 115 6.75 -1.59 -10.56
CA ILE A 115 7.74 -1.00 -11.48
C ILE A 115 8.75 -0.16 -10.69
N GLY A 116 8.29 0.60 -9.71
CA GLY A 116 9.11 1.38 -8.78
C GLY A 116 10.08 0.50 -7.99
N ALA A 117 9.66 -0.67 -7.54
CA ALA A 117 10.55 -1.64 -6.90
C ALA A 117 11.72 -2.01 -7.81
N TYR A 118 11.47 -2.38 -9.07
CA TYR A 118 12.51 -2.67 -10.06
C TYR A 118 13.45 -1.46 -10.30
N LEU A 119 12.89 -0.25 -10.41
CA LEU A 119 13.65 0.98 -10.65
C LEU A 119 14.26 1.60 -9.38
N ASN A 120 14.05 0.97 -8.21
CA ASN A 120 14.39 1.51 -6.89
C ASN A 120 13.84 2.92 -6.61
N PHE A 121 12.59 3.16 -7.01
CA PHE A 121 11.83 4.37 -6.72
C PHE A 121 10.64 4.08 -5.82
N TRP A 122 10.61 4.74 -4.66
CA TRP A 122 9.60 4.56 -3.63
C TRP A 122 8.82 5.86 -3.37
N PRO A 123 7.54 5.77 -2.98
CA PRO A 123 6.74 6.95 -2.66
C PRO A 123 7.30 7.67 -1.45
N LYS A 124 7.29 9.02 -1.50
CA LYS A 124 7.65 9.89 -0.37
C LYS A 124 6.46 10.34 0.47
N HIS A 125 5.25 10.02 0.01
CA HIS A 125 3.98 10.44 0.58
C HIS A 125 3.03 9.26 0.65
N VAL A 126 2.04 9.34 1.55
CA VAL A 126 1.01 8.31 1.67
C VAL A 126 -0.13 8.64 0.72
N TYR A 127 -0.38 7.77 -0.25
CA TYR A 127 -1.46 7.92 -1.22
C TYR A 127 -2.79 7.47 -0.60
N LEU A 128 -3.84 8.30 -0.73
CA LEU A 128 -5.13 8.04 -0.10
C LEU A 128 -6.18 7.51 -1.09
N PHE A 129 -6.44 6.21 -1.03
CA PHE A 129 -7.55 5.54 -1.71
C PHE A 129 -8.74 5.33 -0.78
N THR A 130 -9.85 4.77 -1.29
CA THR A 130 -11.06 4.55 -0.48
C THR A 130 -10.79 3.77 0.81
N GLY A 131 -9.95 2.72 0.75
CA GLY A 131 -9.53 1.94 1.92
C GLY A 131 -8.73 2.77 2.91
N THR A 132 -7.65 3.38 2.42
CA THR A 132 -6.74 4.23 3.19
C THR A 132 -7.47 5.39 3.89
N ARG A 133 -8.43 6.03 3.21
CA ARG A 133 -9.24 7.12 3.77
C ARG A 133 -10.08 6.66 4.97
N ASN A 134 -10.58 5.43 4.93
CA ASN A 134 -11.38 4.90 6.04
C ASN A 134 -10.51 4.61 7.27
N GLY A 135 -9.27 4.12 7.09
CA GLY A 135 -8.29 4.02 8.18
C GLY A 135 -7.89 5.38 8.72
N ALA A 136 -7.49 6.30 7.84
CA ALA A 136 -7.06 7.65 8.23
C ALA A 136 -8.15 8.43 8.99
N LYS A 137 -9.43 8.29 8.61
CA LYS A 137 -10.56 8.89 9.35
C LYS A 137 -10.69 8.35 10.77
N GLN A 138 -10.43 7.06 10.99
CA GLN A 138 -10.44 6.48 12.35
C GLN A 138 -9.33 7.03 13.23
N LEU A 139 -8.25 7.53 12.62
CA LEU A 139 -7.14 8.19 13.32
C LEU A 139 -7.35 9.70 13.50
N GLY A 140 -8.48 10.25 13.07
CA GLY A 140 -8.70 11.70 13.08
C GLY A 140 -7.87 12.47 12.06
N ILE A 141 -7.25 11.79 11.08
CA ILE A 141 -6.41 12.43 10.06
C ILE A 141 -7.30 13.08 8.99
N VAL A 142 -6.95 14.30 8.58
CA VAL A 142 -7.67 15.03 7.54
C VAL A 142 -7.43 14.38 6.18
N THR A 143 -8.49 13.83 5.57
CA THR A 143 -8.44 13.08 4.32
C THR A 143 -8.95 13.87 3.11
N LYS A 144 -8.93 15.21 3.13
CA LYS A 144 -9.43 16.02 1.99
C LYS A 144 -8.53 15.96 0.76
N LYS A 145 -7.24 15.67 0.94
CA LYS A 145 -6.25 15.61 -0.14
C LYS A 145 -6.13 14.19 -0.72
N ARG A 146 -5.47 14.06 -1.87
CA ARG A 146 -5.08 12.76 -2.48
C ARG A 146 -3.87 12.14 -1.76
N LEU A 147 -3.07 12.96 -1.10
CA LEU A 147 -1.85 12.59 -0.40
C LEU A 147 -1.91 13.04 1.05
N LEU A 148 -1.33 12.25 1.95
CA LEU A 148 -0.89 12.74 3.26
C LEU A 148 0.60 13.05 3.19
N LEU A 149 0.96 14.24 3.68
CA LEU A 149 2.35 14.56 3.92
C LEU A 149 2.84 13.72 5.09
N PHE A 150 4.04 13.15 4.98
CA PHE A 150 4.54 12.22 5.97
C PHE A 150 4.65 12.85 7.37
N ASN A 151 4.91 14.16 7.44
CA ASN A 151 4.93 14.94 8.69
C ASN A 151 3.55 15.14 9.37
N THR A 152 2.46 14.72 8.74
CA THR A 152 1.10 14.78 9.31
C THR A 152 0.64 13.45 9.89
N ILE A 153 1.51 12.44 9.87
CA ILE A 153 1.24 11.09 10.33
C ILE A 153 1.54 10.99 11.84
N PRO A 154 0.68 10.31 12.63
CA PRO A 154 0.95 10.02 14.04
C PRO A 154 2.30 9.34 14.25
N GLU A 155 3.01 9.72 15.31
CA GLU A 155 4.38 9.26 15.60
C GLU A 155 4.59 7.74 15.50
N PRO A 156 3.71 6.86 16.01
CA PRO A 156 3.94 5.42 15.91
C PRO A 156 4.01 4.92 14.46
N LEU A 157 3.23 5.51 13.56
CA LEU A 157 3.20 5.13 12.16
C LEU A 157 4.44 5.60 11.39
N LEU A 158 5.28 6.47 11.97
CA LEU A 158 6.57 6.87 11.38
C LEU A 158 7.60 5.74 11.37
N ALA A 159 7.35 4.62 12.07
CA ALA A 159 8.14 3.39 11.99
C ALA A 159 7.87 2.58 10.70
N LEU A 160 6.92 3.02 9.88
CA LEU A 160 6.52 2.41 8.61
C LEU A 160 6.91 3.32 7.45
N GLU A 161 7.27 2.72 6.32
CA GLU A 161 7.48 3.47 5.08
C GLU A 161 6.15 4.05 4.54
N PRO A 162 6.15 5.10 3.70
CA PRO A 162 4.91 5.71 3.21
C PRO A 162 3.93 4.74 2.54
N TYR A 163 4.43 3.77 1.77
CA TYR A 163 3.58 2.72 1.17
C TYR A 163 3.06 1.71 2.20
N GLU A 164 3.81 1.49 3.29
CA GLU A 164 3.37 0.62 4.38
C GLU A 164 2.29 1.29 5.22
N VAL A 165 2.38 2.61 5.43
CA VAL A 165 1.31 3.38 6.05
C VAL A 165 0.03 3.32 5.21
N GLU A 166 0.14 3.41 3.87
CA GLU A 166 -1.02 3.23 2.98
C GLU A 166 -1.69 1.87 3.22
N GLU A 167 -0.92 0.79 3.15
CA GLU A 167 -1.48 -0.55 3.31
C GLU A 167 -2.01 -0.79 4.73
N ALA A 168 -1.32 -0.29 5.76
CA ALA A 168 -1.77 -0.39 7.15
C ALA A 168 -3.11 0.32 7.37
N LEU A 169 -3.27 1.53 6.81
CA LEU A 169 -4.55 2.26 6.87
C LEU A 169 -5.64 1.58 6.05
N SER A 170 -5.30 0.98 4.90
CA SER A 170 -6.23 0.21 4.08
C SER A 170 -6.70 -1.09 4.77
N ASN A 171 -5.86 -1.72 5.59
CA ASN A 171 -6.19 -2.93 6.37
C ASN A 171 -6.48 -2.64 7.84
N PHE A 172 -6.70 -1.38 8.21
CA PHE A 172 -6.69 -0.94 9.60
C PHE A 172 -7.58 -1.78 10.53
N LYS A 173 -8.81 -2.11 10.09
CA LYS A 173 -9.75 -2.96 10.85
C LYS A 173 -9.23 -4.37 11.16
N GLN A 174 -8.37 -4.92 10.31
CA GLN A 174 -7.78 -6.25 10.49
C GLN A 174 -6.55 -6.20 11.40
N LEU A 175 -5.93 -5.03 11.54
CA LEU A 175 -4.70 -4.82 12.32
C LEU A 175 -4.98 -4.32 13.73
N ILE A 176 -6.18 -3.80 13.99
CA ILE A 176 -6.63 -3.50 15.35
C ILE A 176 -6.84 -4.82 16.09
N THR A 177 -5.93 -5.12 17.00
CA THR A 177 -6.25 -5.94 18.17
C THR A 177 -6.83 -4.99 19.20
N GLU A 178 -8.02 -5.27 19.73
CA GLU A 178 -8.48 -4.58 20.94
C GLU A 178 -7.39 -4.71 22.01
N PRO A 179 -7.10 -3.65 22.79
CA PRO A 179 -6.16 -3.80 23.89
C PRO A 179 -6.67 -4.92 24.79
N ASP A 180 -5.75 -5.79 25.21
CA ASP A 180 -5.98 -6.75 26.29
C ASP A 180 -6.74 -6.01 27.40
N PRO A 181 -7.96 -6.43 27.79
CA PRO A 181 -8.67 -5.77 28.87
C PRO A 181 -7.71 -5.71 30.05
N ALA A 182 -7.41 -4.48 30.50
CA ALA A 182 -6.49 -4.24 31.60
C ALA A 182 -6.71 -5.29 32.69
N PRO A 183 -5.65 -5.89 33.28
CA PRO A 183 -5.81 -6.93 34.28
C PRO A 183 -6.78 -6.39 35.31
N VAL A 184 -7.95 -7.04 35.41
CA VAL A 184 -8.98 -6.68 36.38
C VAL A 184 -8.25 -6.65 37.71
N ALA A 185 -8.08 -5.45 38.28
CA ALA A 185 -7.43 -5.29 39.56
C ALA A 185 -8.19 -6.23 40.50
N SER A 186 -7.53 -7.33 40.88
CA SER A 186 -8.06 -8.29 41.82
C SER A 186 -8.43 -7.47 43.04
N PHE A 187 -9.73 -7.36 43.27
CA PHE A 187 -10.28 -6.63 44.40
C PHE A 187 -9.70 -7.29 45.65
N ASN A 188 -8.71 -6.63 46.26
CA ASN A 188 -8.24 -6.96 47.59
C ASN A 188 -9.45 -6.81 48.51
N ARG A 189 -10.06 -7.93 48.91
CA ARG A 189 -10.82 -7.97 50.16
C ARG A 189 -9.82 -8.18 51.28
N SER A 190 -9.39 -7.07 51.85
CA SER A 190 -8.84 -7.04 53.19
C SER A 190 -10.00 -7.23 54.17
N GLY A 191 -9.86 -8.18 55.11
CA GLY A 191 -10.49 -8.17 56.44
C GLY A 191 -11.99 -8.44 56.51
N GLU A 192 -12.37 -9.60 57.03
CA GLU A 192 -12.71 -9.81 58.46
C GLU A 192 -12.63 -11.30 58.78
#